data_AF-A0A924YVL4-F1
#
_entry.id   AF-A0A924YVL4-F1
#
_cell.length_a   1.000
_cell.length_b   1.000
_cell.length_c   1.000
_cell.angle_alpha   90.00
_cell.angle_beta   90.00
_cell.angle_gamma   90.00
#
_symmetry.space_group_name_H-M   'P 1'
#
loop_
_entity.id
_entity.type
_entity.pdbx_description
1 polymer ?
#
loop_
_entity_poly.entity_id
_entity_poly.type
_entity_poly.pdbx_seq_one_letter_code
_entity_poly.pdbx_strand_id
1 'polypeptide(L)' 'MHHAQDIYSLTDFKANAKEHLERLHSTGRPEVLTVNGKAEAVV' A
#
# COMPACT_ATOMS: atom_id res chain seq x y z
N MET A 1 -1.14 -14.96 0.80
CA MET A 1 -2.36 -14.48 1.50
C MET A 1 -2.22 -12.98 1.66
N HIS A 2 -3.20 -12.19 1.22
CA HIS A 2 -3.22 -10.74 1.45
C HIS A 2 -3.79 -10.49 2.85
N HIS A 3 -3.04 -9.81 3.71
CA HIS A 3 -3.55 -9.43 5.02
C HIS A 3 -4.16 -8.02 4.91
N ALA A 4 -5.27 -7.75 5.61
CA ALA A 4 -5.93 -6.45 5.56
C ALA A 4 -5.01 -5.27 5.93
N GLN A 5 -3.95 -5.56 6.68
CA GLN A 5 -2.90 -4.62 7.06
C GLN A 5 -2.02 -4.12 5.89
N ASP A 6 -2.15 -4.66 4.68
CA ASP A 6 -1.41 -4.22 3.50
C ASP A 6 -2.28 -3.34 2.56
N ILE A 7 -3.48 -2.95 3.00
CA ILE A 7 -4.42 -2.13 2.20
C ILE A 7 -4.33 -0.68 2.65
N TYR A 8 -3.95 0.20 1.73
CA TYR A 8 -3.79 1.63 1.97
C TYR A 8 -4.55 2.45 0.94
N SER A 9 -4.87 3.71 1.26
CA SER A 9 -5.46 4.61 0.28
C SER A 9 -4.37 5.20 -0.62
N LEU A 10 -4.70 5.51 -1.88
CA LEU A 10 -3.77 6.19 -2.77
C LEU A 10 -3.35 7.57 -2.21
N THR A 11 -4.23 8.23 -1.46
CA THR A 11 -3.91 9.51 -0.80
C THR A 11 -2.86 9.34 0.29
N ASP A 12 -3.00 8.31 1.13
CA ASP A 12 -2.04 7.96 2.17
C ASP A 12 -0.67 7.60 1.57
N PHE A 13 -0.66 6.74 0.56
CA PHE A 13 0.56 6.37 -0.16
C PHE A 13 1.27 7.60 -0.75
N LYS A 14 0.54 8.56 -1.34
CA LYS A 14 1.14 9.80 -1.87
C LYS A 14 1.74 10.67 -0.77
N ALA A 15 1.10 10.76 0.39
CA ALA A 15 1.58 11.56 1.52
C ALA A 15 2.80 10.92 2.19
N ASN A 16 2.87 9.59 2.24
CA ASN A 16 3.84 8.82 3.01
C ASN A 16 4.75 7.93 2.16
N ALA A 17 4.88 8.20 0.84
CA ALA A 17 5.45 7.30 -0.15
C ALA A 17 6.79 6.66 0.25
N LYS A 18 7.68 7.42 0.91
CA LYS A 18 8.97 6.91 1.39
C LYS A 18 8.81 5.75 2.37
N GLU A 19 7.90 5.87 3.34
CA GLU A 19 7.68 4.84 4.35
C GLU A 19 7.07 3.57 3.73
N HIS A 20 6.11 3.73 2.81
CA HIS A 20 5.55 2.60 2.06
C HIS A 20 6.63 1.85 1.28
N LEU A 21 7.50 2.57 0.55
CA LEU A 21 8.60 1.96 -0.20
C LEU A 21 9.62 1.27 0.72
N GLU A 22 9.91 1.83 1.89
CA GLU A 22 10.78 1.20 2.89
C GLU A 22 10.17 -0.09 3.44
N ARG A 23 8.85 -0.13 3.73
CA ARG A 23 8.15 -1.36 4.13
C ARG A 23 8.13 -2.40 3.02
N LEU A 24 7.84 -1.98 1.78
CA LEU A 24 7.88 -2.87 0.61
C LEU A 24 9.25 -3.51 0.46
N HIS A 25 10.32 -2.71 0.55
CA HIS A 25 11.69 -3.20 0.41
C HIS A 25 12.13 -4.12 1.56
N SER A 26 11.81 -3.74 2.80
CA SER A 26 12.23 -4.49 3.99
C SER A 26 11.46 -5.78 4.21
N THR A 27 10.17 -5.81 3.85
CA THR A 27 9.29 -6.97 4.09
C THR A 27 9.07 -7.83 2.86
N GLY A 28 9.25 -7.29 1.65
CA GLY A 28 8.88 -7.95 0.39
C GLY A 28 7.38 -8.20 0.24
N ARG A 29 6.54 -7.61 1.10
CA ARG A 29 5.09 -7.80 1.09
C ARG A 29 4.45 -6.70 0.25
N PRO A 30 3.69 -7.05 -0.81
CA PRO A 30 3.04 -6.06 -1.64
C PRO A 30 1.92 -5.35 -0.90
N GLU A 31 1.67 -4.09 -1.26
CA GLU A 31 0.58 -3.28 -0.73
C GLU A 31 -0.51 -3.07 -1.79
N VAL A 32 -1.78 -3.05 -1.36
CA VAL A 32 -2.93 -2.78 -2.23
C VAL A 32 -3.38 -1.33 -2.03
N LEU A 33 -3.38 -0.57 -3.12
CA LEU A 33 -3.83 0.81 -3.11
C LEU A 33 -5.31 0.91 -3.48
N THR A 34 -6.04 1.74 -2.73
CA THR A 34 -7.47 1.96 -2.92
C THR A 34 -7.80 3.42 -3.24
N VAL A 35 -8.87 3.61 -4.02
CA VAL A 35 -9.54 4.89 -4.24
C VAL A 35 -11.00 4.72 -3.84
N ASN A 36 -11.50 5.56 -2.92
CA ASN A 36 -12.86 5.45 -2.40
C ASN A 36 -13.23 4.03 -1.91
N GLY A 37 -12.27 3.34 -1.28
CA GLY A 37 -12.45 1.98 -0.74
C GLY A 37 -12.44 0.86 -1.79
N LYS A 38 -12.16 1.16 -3.07
CA LYS A 38 -12.04 0.18 -4.15
C LYS A 38 -10.57 -0.03 -4.49
N ALA A 39 -10.15 -1.28 -4.62
CA ALA A 39 -8.78 -1.63 -5.04
C ALA A 39 -8.53 -1.15 -6.48
N GLU A 40 -7.40 -0.47 -6.68
CA GLU A 40 -7.02 0.17 -7.93
C GLU A 40 -5.65 -0.30 -8.43
N ALA A 41 -4.69 -0.54 -7.53
CA ALA A 41 -3.34 -0.97 -7.88
C ALA A 41 -2.71 -1.86 -6.79
N VAL A 42 -1.65 -2.56 -7.17
CA VAL A 42 -0.75 -3.30 -6.27
C VAL A 42 0.67 -2.79 -6.50
N VAL A 43 1.39 -2.54 -5.42
CA VAL A 43 2.77 -2.02 -5.43
C VAL A 43 3.66 -2.95 -4.62
#